data_AF-S5AHJ5-F1
#
_entry.id   AF-S5AHJ5-F1
#
_cell.length_a   1.000
_cell.length_b   1.000
_cell.length_c   1.000
_cell.angle_alpha   90.00
_cell.angle_beta   90.00
_cell.angle_gamma   90.00
#
_symmetry.space_group_name_H-M   'P 1'
#
loop_
_entity.id
_entity.type
_entity.pdbx_description
1 polymer ?
#
loop_
_entity_poly.entity_id
_entity_poly.type
_entity_poly.pdbx_seq_one_letter_code
_entity_poly.pdbx_strand_id
1 'polypeptide(L)'
;DPRVFARPEEYVPDRFLGEDGARLLRHVVWSNGPETAAPTLHDKQCAGKDFVVLVARLLLVELFLRYDSFDVEVGTSTLGSSVTVTSLKKATF
;
A
#
# COMPACT_ATOMS: atom_id res chain seq x y z
N ASP A 1 -9.73 -6.98 10.84
CA ASP A 1 -10.12 -7.68 12.08
C ASP A 1 -9.59 -6.90 13.29
N PRO A 2 -10.45 -6.32 14.14
CA PRO A 2 -10.06 -5.59 15.36
C PRO A 2 -9.27 -6.44 16.37
N ARG A 3 -9.35 -7.77 16.29
CA ARG A 3 -8.56 -8.68 17.14
C ARG A 3 -7.08 -8.75 16.71
N VAL A 4 -6.77 -8.28 15.51
CA VAL A 4 -5.42 -8.28 14.93
C VAL A 4 -4.83 -6.87 14.88
N PHE A 5 -5.62 -5.90 14.41
CA PHE A 5 -5.16 -4.54 14.21
C PHE A 5 -5.88 -3.57 15.15
N ALA A 6 -5.11 -2.82 15.95
CA ALA A 6 -5.64 -1.65 16.65
C ALA A 6 -6.09 -0.60 15.62
N ARG A 7 -7.24 0.06 15.86
CA ARG A 7 -7.84 1.03 14.93
C ARG A 7 -7.94 0.46 13.50
N PRO A 8 -8.67 -0.67 13.29
CA PRO A 8 -8.65 -1.41 12.04
C PRO A 8 -9.33 -0.66 10.87
N GLU A 9 -10.23 0.27 11.19
CA GLU A 9 -10.97 1.08 10.20
C GLU A 9 -10.25 2.41 9.87
N GLU A 10 -9.06 2.66 10.45
CA GLU A 10 -8.26 3.86 10.18
C GLU A 10 -7.04 3.55 9.31
N TYR A 11 -6.75 4.46 8.37
CA TYR A 11 -5.46 4.48 7.68
C TYR A 11 -4.38 5.04 8.62
N VAL A 12 -3.46 4.17 9.06
CA VAL A 12 -2.37 4.49 9.98
C VAL A 12 -1.04 4.37 9.21
N PRO A 13 -0.42 5.48 8.77
CA PRO A 13 0.71 5.46 7.82
C PRO A 13 1.94 4.69 8.33
N ASP A 14 2.18 4.69 9.64
CA ASP A 14 3.33 4.12 10.32
C ASP A 14 3.06 2.72 10.91
N ARG A 15 1.90 2.12 10.64
CA ARG A 15 1.44 0.85 11.24
C ARG A 15 2.45 -0.30 11.18
N PHE A 16 3.27 -0.34 10.13
CA PHE A 16 4.21 -1.43 9.86
C PHE A 16 5.68 -1.05 10.09
N LEU A 17 5.96 0.12 10.69
CA LEU A 17 7.32 0.52 11.05
C LEU A 17 7.80 -0.17 12.34
N GLY A 18 9.11 -0.40 12.43
CA GLY A 18 9.75 -1.07 13.58
C GLY A 18 9.49 -2.58 13.63
N GLU A 19 10.10 -3.26 14.61
CA GLU A 19 10.01 -4.72 14.73
C GLU A 19 8.58 -5.21 14.99
N ASP A 20 7.85 -4.53 15.88
CA ASP A 20 6.48 -4.91 16.22
C ASP A 20 5.52 -4.67 15.05
N GLY A 21 5.69 -3.56 14.32
CA GLY A 21 4.93 -3.30 13.10
C GLY A 21 5.21 -4.33 12.01
N ALA A 22 6.48 -4.71 11.81
CA ALA A 22 6.87 -5.72 10.84
C ALA A 22 6.25 -7.09 11.14
N ARG A 23 6.09 -7.46 12.42
CA ARG A 23 5.40 -8.71 12.82
C ARG A 23 3.94 -8.77 12.39
N LEU A 24 3.28 -7.62 12.19
CA LEU A 24 1.90 -7.56 11.73
C LEU A 24 1.75 -7.92 10.23
N LEU A 25 2.84 -7.90 9.44
CA LEU A 25 2.80 -8.22 8.01
C LEU A 25 2.27 -9.64 7.73
N ARG A 26 2.43 -10.58 8.66
CA ARG A 26 1.85 -11.93 8.54
C ARG A 26 0.31 -11.94 8.40
N HIS A 27 -0.34 -10.83 8.77
CA HIS A 27 -1.79 -10.66 8.69
C HIS A 27 -2.25 -9.85 7.47
N VAL A 28 -1.33 -9.38 6.64
CA VAL A 28 -1.63 -8.73 5.36
C VAL A 28 -1.75 -9.80 4.27
N VAL A 29 -2.89 -9.85 3.57
CA VAL A 29 -3.27 -10.99 2.71
C VAL A 29 -3.70 -10.62 1.29
N TRP A 30 -3.34 -9.42 0.80
CA TRP A 30 -3.72 -8.96 -0.54
C TRP A 30 -3.28 -9.92 -1.66
N SER A 31 -2.16 -10.61 -1.44
CA SER A 31 -1.52 -11.50 -2.40
C SER A 31 -2.13 -12.91 -2.45
N ASN A 32 -3.27 -13.16 -1.77
CA ASN A 32 -3.83 -14.48 -1.52
C ASN A 32 -2.92 -15.39 -0.65
N GLY A 33 -2.19 -14.77 0.28
CA GLY A 33 -1.33 -15.42 1.26
C GLY A 33 -0.71 -14.38 2.22
N PRO A 34 -0.13 -14.79 3.36
CA PRO A 34 0.57 -13.87 4.25
C PRO A 34 1.69 -13.12 3.51
N GLU A 35 1.82 -11.81 3.73
CA GLU A 35 2.87 -10.99 3.10
C GLU A 35 4.29 -11.51 3.43
N THR A 36 4.45 -12.16 4.58
CA THR A 36 5.71 -12.79 5.01
C THR A 36 6.05 -14.10 4.30
N ALA A 37 5.12 -14.69 3.53
CA ALA A 37 5.35 -15.91 2.76
C ALA A 37 5.76 -15.58 1.31
N ALA A 38 6.52 -16.47 0.68
CA ALA A 38 6.88 -16.37 -0.73
C ALA A 38 5.95 -17.25 -1.59
N PRO A 39 5.52 -16.80 -2.77
CA PRO A 39 4.71 -17.63 -3.67
C PRO A 39 5.52 -18.84 -4.17
N THR A 40 4.87 -19.99 -4.28
CA THR A 40 5.48 -21.25 -4.75
C THR A 40 4.67 -21.90 -5.86
N LEU A 41 5.24 -22.91 -6.52
CA LEU A 41 4.51 -23.73 -7.51
C LEU A 41 3.37 -24.56 -6.90
N HIS A 42 3.34 -24.68 -5.57
CA HIS A 42 2.42 -25.57 -4.84
C HIS A 42 1.30 -24.81 -4.12
N ASP A 43 1.22 -23.50 -4.28
CA ASP A 43 0.17 -22.67 -3.69
C ASP A 43 -0.56 -21.83 -4.76
N LYS A 44 -1.40 -20.91 -4.29
CA LYS A 44 -2.18 -19.98 -5.12
C LYS A 44 -1.89 -18.52 -4.76
N GLN A 45 -0.77 -18.25 -4.10
CA GLN A 45 -0.34 -16.89 -3.83
C GLN A 45 0.03 -16.21 -5.15
N CYS A 46 -0.13 -14.89 -5.21
CA CYS A 46 0.20 -14.10 -6.39
C CYS A 46 1.68 -14.31 -6.75
N ALA A 47 1.94 -14.87 -7.94
CA ALA A 47 3.30 -15.07 -8.46
C ALA A 47 4.08 -13.75 -8.60
N GLY A 48 3.38 -12.63 -8.76
CA GLY A 48 3.95 -11.29 -8.85
C GLY A 48 4.02 -10.53 -7.52
N LYS A 49 3.91 -11.20 -6.35
CA LYS A 49 3.85 -10.54 -5.02
C LYS A 49 4.92 -9.44 -4.87
N ASP A 50 6.18 -9.82 -5.00
CA ASP A 50 7.30 -8.90 -4.79
C ASP A 50 7.36 -7.81 -5.87
N PHE A 51 6.93 -8.12 -7.10
CA PHE A 51 6.84 -7.14 -8.18
C PHE A 51 5.79 -6.06 -7.88
N VAL A 52 4.59 -6.44 -7.43
CA VAL A 52 3.53 -5.49 -7.06
C VAL A 52 3.98 -4.59 -5.90
N VAL A 53 4.60 -5.17 -4.87
CA VAL A 53 5.15 -4.40 -3.74
C VAL A 53 6.23 -3.42 -4.21
N LEU A 54 7.11 -3.85 -5.12
CA LEU A 54 8.14 -2.99 -5.70
C LEU A 54 7.53 -1.80 -6.46
N VAL A 55 6.63 -2.05 -7.42
CA VAL A 55 6.06 -0.96 -8.24
C VAL A 55 5.18 -0.02 -7.42
N ALA A 56 4.48 -0.51 -6.39
CA ALA A 56 3.71 0.34 -5.47
C ALA A 56 4.63 1.29 -4.67
N ARG A 57 5.80 0.80 -4.20
CA ARG A 57 6.80 1.64 -3.55
C ARG A 57 7.37 2.67 -4.53
N LEU A 58 7.72 2.25 -5.75
CA LEU A 58 8.27 3.15 -6.76
C LEU A 58 7.28 4.24 -7.16
N LEU A 59 5.98 3.93 -7.27
CA LEU A 59 4.94 4.94 -7.53
C LEU A 59 4.96 6.06 -6.49
N LEU A 60 5.02 5.71 -5.19
CA LEU A 60 5.06 6.69 -4.11
C LEU A 60 6.38 7.47 -4.09
N VAL A 61 7.51 6.78 -4.29
CA VAL A 61 8.84 7.41 -4.36
C VAL A 61 8.88 8.43 -5.50
N GLU A 62 8.50 8.05 -6.71
CA GLU A 62 8.50 8.96 -7.87
C GLU A 62 7.54 10.13 -7.70
N LEU A 63 6.39 9.92 -7.04
CA LEU A 63 5.46 11.00 -6.74
C LEU A 63 6.09 12.03 -5.80
N PHE A 64 6.68 11.59 -4.68
CA PHE A 64 7.25 12.49 -3.67
C PHE A 64 8.66 13.00 -3.98
N LEU A 65 9.38 12.38 -4.92
CA LEU A 65 10.60 12.98 -5.49
C LEU A 65 10.28 14.20 -6.36
N ARG A 66 9.06 14.28 -6.92
CA ARG A 66 8.65 15.36 -7.83
C ARG A 66 7.76 16.40 -7.16
N TYR A 67 7.00 16.01 -6.15
CA TYR A 67 5.99 16.86 -5.51
C TYR A 67 6.06 16.77 -3.99
N ASP A 68 6.05 17.91 -3.31
CA ASP A 68 5.96 17.98 -1.85
C ASP A 68 4.58 17.53 -1.34
N SER A 69 3.54 17.88 -2.10
CA SER A 69 2.14 17.58 -1.78
C SER A 69 1.27 17.62 -3.03
N PHE A 70 0.09 17.02 -2.92
CA PHE A 70 -0.92 17.01 -3.96
C PHE A 70 -2.32 16.93 -3.33
N ASP A 71 -3.30 17.47 -4.03
CA ASP A 71 -4.72 17.37 -3.67
C ASP A 71 -5.47 16.56 -4.72
N VAL A 72 -6.53 15.87 -4.27
CA VAL A 72 -7.38 15.05 -5.15
C VAL A 72 -8.86 15.25 -4.84
N GLU A 73 -9.67 15.04 -5.86
CA GLU A 73 -11.10 14.77 -5.73
C GLU A 73 -11.35 13.27 -5.94
N VAL A 74 -12.20 12.68 -5.09
CA VAL A 74 -12.50 11.24 -5.12
C VAL A 74 -13.95 11.03 -5.52
N GLY A 75 -14.16 10.17 -6.52
CA GLY A 75 -15.46 9.74 -7.02
C GLY A 75 -15.59 8.22 -7.09
N THR A 76 -16.76 7.76 -7.48
CA THR A 76 -17.06 6.33 -7.65
C THR A 76 -16.63 5.81 -9.02
N SER A 77 -16.16 4.56 -9.07
CA SER A 77 -15.81 3.85 -10.32
C SER A 77 -16.39 2.42 -10.26
N THR A 78 -16.60 1.80 -11.42
CA THR A 78 -17.02 0.38 -11.50
C THR A 78 -15.93 -0.57 -11.01
N LEU A 79 -14.66 -0.13 -11.06
CA LEU A 79 -13.52 -0.84 -10.50
C LEU A 79 -12.65 0.17 -9.74
N GLY A 80 -12.51 -0.03 -8.43
CA GLY A 80 -11.74 0.86 -7.55
C GLY A 80 -12.43 2.21 -7.31
N SER A 81 -11.66 3.30 -7.36
CA SER A 81 -12.12 4.67 -7.16
C SER A 81 -11.75 5.53 -8.35
N SER A 82 -12.58 6.53 -8.67
CA SER A 82 -12.17 7.61 -9.56
C SER A 82 -11.38 8.62 -8.73
N VAL A 83 -10.16 8.96 -9.16
CA VAL A 83 -9.30 9.92 -8.45
C VAL A 83 -8.80 10.94 -9.47
N THR A 84 -9.17 12.20 -9.26
CA THR A 84 -8.75 13.33 -10.10
C THR A 84 -7.79 14.19 -9.32
N VAL A 85 -6.56 14.39 -9.83
CA VAL A 85 -5.58 15.29 -9.22
C VAL A 85 -5.98 16.73 -9.51
N THR A 86 -6.14 17.54 -8.45
CA THR A 86 -6.55 18.96 -8.55
C THR A 86 -5.40 19.92 -8.27
N SER A 87 -4.37 19.47 -7.55
CA SER A 87 -3.16 20.27 -7.27
C SER A 87 -1.90 19.41 -7.22
N LEU A 88 -0.77 19.99 -7.64
CA LEU A 88 0.56 19.37 -7.57
C LEU A 88 1.59 20.43 -7.15
N LYS A 89 2.01 20.42 -5.89
CA LYS A 89 3.06 21.30 -5.39
C LYS A 89 4.42 20.68 -5.71
N LYS A 90 5.16 21.25 -6.67
CA LYS A 90 6.51 20.77 -7.02
C LYS A 90 7.45 20.81 -5.82
N ALA A 91 8.35 19.84 -5.75
CA ALA A 91 9.42 19.82 -4.78
C ALA A 91 10.35 21.04 -4.96
N THR A 92 10.82 21.58 -3.83
CA THR A 92 11.80 22.67 -3.80
C THR A 92 13.12 22.09 -3.29
N PHE A 93 14.17 22.15 -4.10
CA PHE A 93 15.52 21.66 -3.76
C PHE A 93 16.40 22.80 -3.27
#